data_AF-A0A7Y9E1B9-F1
#
_entry.id   AF-A0A7Y9E1B9-F1
#
_cell.length_a   1.000
_cell.length_b   1.000
_cell.length_c   1.000
_cell.angle_alpha   90.00
_cell.angle_beta   90.00
_cell.angle_gamma   90.00
#
_symmetry.space_group_name_H-M   'P 1'
#
loop_
_entity.id
_entity.type
_entity.pdbx_description
1 polymer ?
#
loop_
_entity_poly.entity_id
_entity_poly.type
_entity_poly.pdbx_seq_one_letter_code
_entity_poly.pdbx_strand_id
1 'polypeptide(L)'
;MARGMATMAVVGTSADADPVSTPADGSPVVADTADAATTTVAPDATGTRGGPVLGPPPGPVTAGPRTAPDPASPATVGPVPAARTADPGAATAPLVAAAPAAAPAVAPAPAPAPAAAPAVVTDRPRPRPRPTTGPAEPTSGPAEPPSTSWGAPADRATTVPAVDPAEAEEFLRQFFAEADEPGATTVKGVAGPAVTVDERIAAVREEIARTGTYVHTTAELTFGARVAWRNSARCIGRLYWRSLHLRDRRHVTAPEEVAAECVGHLDDATRRGRIRSTITIFAPDTPAATGPRIWNEQLVRYAGYRTGGRVLGDPRHVGFTDHARSLGWVPPSPMGRFDVLPLVVSGGGEWAEKGPQFYDVPAASVLEVDLHHPDHSWFSDLGLRWHALPVISNMRLDIGGVSYPAAPFNGWYMATEIGARNLADADRYDMLREVAEKMGLDTSSDRTMWRDRSAVELTLAVQHSFDVAGVSMADHHGESERFLRHLEREEQAGRKCPVDWSWIVPPISGGLTPVFHRYYDEPTDTGPMFRVDPQAAAWGAGCPM
;
A
#
# COMPACT_ATOMS: atom_id res chain seq x y z
N MET A 1 -35.73 29.24 51.43
CA MET A 1 -36.78 30.08 52.06
C MET A 1 -36.11 31.25 52.76
N ALA A 2 -36.86 32.31 53.10
CA ALA A 2 -36.39 33.71 53.22
C ALA A 2 -35.95 34.26 51.84
N ARG A 3 -36.35 35.44 51.32
CA ARG A 3 -36.78 36.77 51.85
C ARG A 3 -35.63 37.60 52.43
N GLY A 4 -35.36 38.83 51.98
CA GLY A 4 -35.91 39.57 50.83
C GLY A 4 -35.66 41.09 50.90
N MET A 5 -36.27 41.85 49.96
CA MET A 5 -36.37 43.33 49.87
C MET A 5 -35.09 44.13 49.54
N ALA A 6 -35.14 45.34 48.94
CA ALA A 6 -36.11 45.95 48.00
C ALA A 6 -35.64 47.35 47.48
N THR A 7 -35.95 47.71 46.21
CA THR A 7 -36.03 49.12 45.66
C THR A 7 -34.73 49.96 45.63
N MET A 8 -34.51 51.03 44.84
CA MET A 8 -35.17 51.87 43.79
C MET A 8 -34.03 52.36 42.82
N ALA A 9 -34.20 53.00 41.64
CA ALA A 9 -35.24 53.11 40.61
C ALA A 9 -34.70 53.85 39.35
N VAL A 10 -35.21 53.50 38.14
CA VAL A 10 -35.62 54.32 36.94
C VAL A 10 -34.87 55.65 36.66
N VAL A 11 -34.35 56.00 35.46
CA VAL A 11 -34.89 56.11 34.06
C VAL A 11 -33.76 55.64 33.07
N GLY A 12 -33.91 55.01 31.88
CA GLY A 12 -34.83 55.13 30.72
C GLY A 12 -34.13 55.96 29.60
N THR A 13 -34.19 55.72 28.28
CA THR A 13 -34.90 54.80 27.33
C THR A 13 -33.92 54.50 26.13
N SER A 14 -33.99 53.50 25.22
CA SER A 14 -35.01 53.09 24.21
C SER A 14 -35.54 54.24 23.32
N ALA A 15 -36.00 54.12 22.06
CA ALA A 15 -36.23 53.02 21.07
C ALA A 15 -36.48 53.65 19.65
N ASP A 16 -36.57 53.02 18.47
CA ASP A 16 -36.08 51.75 17.83
C ASP A 16 -36.42 51.76 16.30
N ALA A 17 -35.93 50.79 15.50
CA ALA A 17 -36.38 50.30 14.15
C ALA A 17 -36.17 51.10 12.81
N ASP A 18 -35.46 50.51 11.82
CA ASP A 18 -35.95 49.72 10.64
C ASP A 18 -37.30 50.07 9.92
N PRO A 19 -37.62 49.56 8.69
CA PRO A 19 -36.80 49.08 7.52
C PRO A 19 -37.40 49.46 6.10
N VAL A 20 -37.04 48.73 4.99
CA VAL A 20 -37.87 48.31 3.79
C VAL A 20 -37.51 48.71 2.31
N SER A 21 -37.45 47.68 1.42
CA SER A 21 -37.84 47.57 -0.03
C SER A 21 -36.89 47.72 -1.26
N THR A 22 -37.23 46.95 -2.31
CA THR A 22 -36.76 46.89 -3.73
C THR A 22 -37.96 46.93 -4.71
N PRO A 23 -37.75 47.17 -6.03
CA PRO A 23 -38.00 46.16 -7.11
C PRO A 23 -36.89 46.18 -8.23
N ALA A 24 -36.63 45.18 -9.11
CA ALA A 24 -37.43 44.43 -10.12
C ALA A 24 -37.76 45.24 -11.41
N ASP A 25 -37.78 44.75 -12.67
CA ASP A 25 -37.66 43.40 -13.29
C ASP A 25 -37.37 43.48 -14.84
N GLY A 26 -37.10 42.37 -15.57
CA GLY A 26 -37.37 42.24 -17.04
C GLY A 26 -36.27 41.72 -18.01
N SER A 27 -36.60 40.67 -18.81
CA SER A 27 -35.81 40.03 -19.92
C SER A 27 -36.50 40.27 -21.31
N PRO A 28 -36.26 39.57 -22.47
CA PRO A 28 -35.33 38.47 -22.87
C PRO A 28 -34.76 38.57 -24.34
N VAL A 29 -34.45 37.42 -24.98
CA VAL A 29 -34.28 37.08 -26.44
C VAL A 29 -32.85 36.61 -26.87
N VAL A 30 -32.77 35.91 -28.01
CA VAL A 30 -31.75 34.90 -28.43
C VAL A 30 -31.17 35.23 -29.82
N ALA A 31 -30.01 34.64 -30.15
CA ALA A 31 -29.59 34.12 -31.48
C ALA A 31 -28.47 34.82 -32.29
N ASP A 32 -27.39 34.06 -32.49
CA ASP A 32 -26.74 33.71 -33.79
C ASP A 32 -25.83 34.69 -34.56
N THR A 33 -24.93 34.10 -35.37
CA THR A 33 -23.96 34.67 -36.34
C THR A 33 -22.83 35.58 -35.81
N ALA A 34 -21.56 35.60 -36.24
CA ALA A 34 -20.75 35.05 -37.36
C ALA A 34 -20.17 36.15 -38.29
N ASP A 35 -18.98 35.86 -38.86
CA ASP A 35 -18.12 36.72 -39.73
C ASP A 35 -17.59 38.04 -39.10
N ALA A 36 -16.29 38.36 -39.15
CA ALA A 36 -15.38 38.72 -40.26
C ALA A 36 -15.53 40.21 -40.70
N ALA A 37 -14.53 40.92 -41.23
CA ALA A 37 -13.18 40.53 -41.67
C ALA A 37 -12.13 41.67 -41.54
N THR A 38 -10.85 41.30 -41.60
CA THR A 38 -9.71 41.99 -42.27
C THR A 38 -9.67 43.52 -42.42
N THR A 39 -8.62 44.17 -41.89
CA THR A 39 -7.74 45.16 -42.59
C THR A 39 -6.42 45.30 -41.80
N THR A 40 -5.27 44.69 -42.20
CA THR A 40 -4.27 45.02 -43.26
C THR A 40 -3.22 46.09 -42.87
N VAL A 41 -1.97 45.89 -43.32
CA VAL A 41 -0.78 46.78 -43.33
C VAL A 41 0.11 46.83 -42.07
N ALA A 42 1.29 46.20 -42.17
CA ALA A 42 2.55 46.59 -41.51
C ALA A 42 3.45 47.30 -42.57
N PRO A 43 4.60 47.95 -42.23
CA PRO A 43 5.84 47.26 -41.78
C PRO A 43 6.62 48.09 -40.71
N ASP A 44 7.90 47.91 -40.35
CA ASP A 44 9.02 47.06 -40.85
C ASP A 44 10.10 46.83 -39.75
N ALA A 45 11.24 46.23 -40.13
CA ALA A 45 12.60 46.33 -39.56
C ALA A 45 13.10 45.29 -38.53
N THR A 46 13.52 44.14 -39.07
CA THR A 46 14.82 43.47 -38.82
C THR A 46 15.27 43.07 -37.38
N GLY A 47 15.45 41.75 -37.18
CA GLY A 47 16.31 41.17 -36.11
C GLY A 47 16.39 39.64 -36.21
N THR A 48 17.54 39.06 -36.57
CA THR A 48 17.66 37.63 -36.94
C THR A 48 18.42 36.75 -35.94
N ARG A 49 18.15 35.43 -36.04
CA ARG A 49 18.68 34.25 -35.28
C ARG A 49 17.84 33.90 -34.04
N GLY A 50 17.44 32.63 -33.83
CA GLY A 50 17.53 31.45 -34.69
C GLY A 50 17.29 30.15 -33.92
N GLY A 51 16.37 29.28 -34.39
CA GLY A 51 16.01 28.02 -33.72
C GLY A 51 15.51 26.94 -34.71
N PRO A 52 15.51 25.65 -34.33
CA PRO A 52 15.33 24.53 -35.26
C PRO A 52 13.85 24.28 -35.66
N VAL A 53 13.68 23.60 -36.80
CA VAL A 53 12.38 23.35 -37.45
C VAL A 53 11.75 22.04 -36.97
N LEU A 54 10.44 22.07 -36.70
CA LEU A 54 9.57 20.89 -36.66
C LEU A 54 8.60 20.95 -37.86
N GLY A 55 8.40 19.82 -38.55
CA GLY A 55 7.60 19.74 -39.78
C GLY A 55 6.11 19.43 -39.53
N PRO A 56 5.20 19.86 -40.43
CA PRO A 56 3.77 19.57 -40.35
C PRO A 56 3.41 18.13 -40.84
N PRO A 57 2.22 17.62 -40.50
CA PRO A 57 1.81 16.23 -40.80
C PRO A 57 1.35 16.01 -42.26
N PRO A 58 1.37 14.76 -42.76
CA PRO A 58 0.95 14.43 -44.12
C PRO A 58 -0.58 14.37 -44.31
N GLY A 59 -1.05 14.80 -45.48
CA GLY A 59 -2.43 14.63 -45.95
C GLY A 59 -2.69 13.28 -46.64
N PRO A 60 -3.95 12.99 -47.00
CA PRO A 60 -4.37 11.68 -47.52
C PRO A 60 -4.00 11.44 -49.00
N VAL A 61 -3.85 10.18 -49.38
CA VAL A 61 -3.60 9.74 -50.77
C VAL A 61 -4.66 8.71 -51.19
N THR A 62 -5.20 8.85 -52.40
CA THR A 62 -6.26 8.01 -52.97
C THR A 62 -5.71 6.76 -53.69
N ALA A 63 -6.56 5.73 -53.81
CA ALA A 63 -6.19 4.45 -54.41
C ALA A 63 -6.42 4.39 -55.95
N GLY A 64 -5.60 3.59 -56.63
CA GLY A 64 -5.73 3.25 -58.05
C GLY A 64 -5.20 1.84 -58.35
N PRO A 65 -5.75 1.10 -59.34
CA PRO A 65 -5.61 -0.36 -59.42
C PRO A 65 -4.41 -0.85 -60.24
N ARG A 66 -4.13 -2.17 -60.15
CA ARG A 66 -3.29 -2.94 -61.08
C ARG A 66 -3.94 -4.30 -61.38
N THR A 67 -3.74 -4.80 -62.61
CA THR A 67 -4.26 -6.08 -63.11
C THR A 67 -3.13 -7.08 -63.39
N ALA A 68 -3.46 -8.38 -63.42
CA ALA A 68 -2.54 -9.50 -63.67
C ALA A 68 -2.32 -9.79 -65.18
N PRO A 69 -1.46 -10.77 -65.54
CA PRO A 69 -2.02 -12.12 -65.78
C PRO A 69 -1.15 -13.33 -65.33
N ASP A 70 -1.75 -14.51 -65.49
CA ASP A 70 -1.39 -15.91 -65.14
C ASP A 70 -0.60 -16.66 -66.26
N PRO A 71 -0.37 -18.01 -66.26
CA PRO A 71 -0.16 -19.01 -65.16
C PRO A 71 0.98 -20.05 -65.44
N ALA A 72 1.37 -20.87 -64.43
CA ALA A 72 1.88 -22.27 -64.59
C ALA A 72 2.03 -23.01 -63.22
N SER A 73 2.14 -24.34 -63.20
CA SER A 73 2.14 -25.20 -61.98
C SER A 73 2.95 -26.52 -62.19
N PRO A 74 2.98 -27.55 -61.30
CA PRO A 74 3.02 -27.61 -59.82
C PRO A 74 4.08 -28.60 -59.25
N ALA A 75 4.38 -28.54 -57.93
CA ALA A 75 4.91 -29.64 -57.10
C ALA A 75 4.94 -29.24 -55.60
N THR A 76 4.80 -30.07 -54.57
CA THR A 76 4.13 -31.38 -54.35
C THR A 76 3.85 -31.49 -52.83
N VAL A 77 2.72 -32.05 -52.39
CA VAL A 77 2.35 -32.17 -50.96
C VAL A 77 2.24 -33.64 -50.53
N GLY A 78 2.80 -33.98 -49.36
CA GLY A 78 2.69 -35.31 -48.73
C GLY A 78 1.43 -35.45 -47.84
N PRO A 79 0.81 -36.65 -47.73
CA PRO A 79 -0.58 -36.77 -47.29
C PRO A 79 -0.82 -37.13 -45.81
N VAL A 80 -2.07 -36.85 -45.38
CA VAL A 80 -2.70 -37.32 -44.13
C VAL A 80 -3.27 -38.74 -44.30
N PRO A 81 -3.22 -39.61 -43.27
CA PRO A 81 -4.01 -40.85 -43.24
C PRO A 81 -5.34 -40.68 -42.49
N ALA A 82 -6.44 -41.18 -43.06
CA ALA A 82 -7.74 -41.34 -42.40
C ALA A 82 -8.40 -42.69 -42.77
N ALA A 83 -9.19 -43.24 -41.84
CA ALA A 83 -9.68 -44.63 -41.80
C ALA A 83 -10.58 -45.11 -42.97
N ARG A 84 -10.77 -46.43 -43.09
CA ARG A 84 -12.09 -47.08 -43.38
C ARG A 84 -12.12 -48.63 -43.33
N THR A 85 -13.18 -49.18 -42.68
CA THR A 85 -13.91 -50.45 -42.94
C THR A 85 -13.18 -51.82 -42.81
N ALA A 86 -13.82 -52.96 -42.45
CA ALA A 86 -15.25 -53.32 -42.30
C ALA A 86 -15.53 -54.35 -41.15
N ASP A 87 -16.83 -54.63 -40.93
CA ASP A 87 -17.49 -55.58 -39.98
C ASP A 87 -17.59 -57.04 -40.55
N PRO A 88 -18.23 -58.08 -39.94
CA PRO A 88 -18.95 -58.21 -38.64
C PRO A 88 -18.67 -59.49 -37.79
N GLY A 89 -19.19 -59.57 -36.55
CA GLY A 89 -19.28 -60.85 -35.80
C GLY A 89 -19.85 -60.87 -34.36
N ALA A 90 -21.00 -61.54 -34.19
CA ALA A 90 -21.49 -62.24 -32.97
C ALA A 90 -21.75 -61.50 -31.62
N ALA A 91 -22.99 -61.02 -31.46
CA ALA A 91 -23.95 -61.43 -30.42
C ALA A 91 -23.70 -61.30 -28.87
N THR A 92 -24.58 -60.48 -28.26
CA THR A 92 -25.36 -60.70 -27.01
C THR A 92 -24.75 -60.70 -25.60
N ALA A 93 -25.37 -59.83 -24.76
CA ALA A 93 -25.68 -60.01 -23.33
C ALA A 93 -24.58 -59.74 -22.26
N PRO A 94 -24.96 -59.42 -21.00
CA PRO A 94 -24.13 -58.55 -20.15
C PRO A 94 -23.43 -59.23 -18.95
N LEU A 95 -22.35 -58.60 -18.48
CA LEU A 95 -21.90 -58.67 -17.08
C LEU A 95 -22.23 -57.32 -16.42
N VAL A 96 -22.97 -57.22 -15.31
CA VAL A 96 -22.77 -57.85 -13.98
C VAL A 96 -21.49 -57.33 -13.31
N ALA A 97 -21.68 -56.55 -12.23
CA ALA A 97 -20.59 -55.97 -11.47
C ALA A 97 -19.85 -57.03 -10.63
N ALA A 98 -18.53 -56.93 -10.57
CA ALA A 98 -17.68 -57.68 -9.66
C ALA A 98 -16.69 -56.71 -9.00
N ALA A 99 -16.60 -56.73 -7.67
CA ALA A 99 -15.67 -55.89 -6.93
C ALA A 99 -14.26 -56.52 -6.89
N PRO A 100 -13.17 -55.74 -6.99
CA PRO A 100 -11.84 -56.21 -6.66
C PRO A 100 -11.70 -56.45 -5.15
N ALA A 101 -10.93 -57.46 -4.76
CA ALA A 101 -10.86 -57.95 -3.39
C ALA A 101 -10.00 -57.09 -2.45
N ALA A 102 -10.23 -57.23 -1.15
CA ALA A 102 -9.48 -56.53 -0.11
C ALA A 102 -8.04 -57.03 0.03
N ALA A 103 -7.09 -56.09 0.19
CA ALA A 103 -5.73 -56.36 0.63
C ALA A 103 -5.65 -56.43 2.18
N PRO A 104 -4.68 -57.14 2.78
CA PRO A 104 -4.68 -57.43 4.21
C PRO A 104 -4.32 -56.22 5.07
N ALA A 105 -4.91 -56.17 6.27
CA ALA A 105 -4.60 -55.16 7.27
C ALA A 105 -3.19 -55.35 7.87
N VAL A 106 -2.39 -54.29 7.88
CA VAL A 106 -1.10 -54.21 8.60
C VAL A 106 -1.34 -53.52 9.94
N ALA A 107 -0.86 -54.12 11.04
CA ALA A 107 -1.02 -53.56 12.37
C ALA A 107 -0.13 -52.32 12.59
N PRO A 108 -0.58 -51.30 13.36
CA PRO A 108 0.23 -50.13 13.68
C PRO A 108 1.42 -50.49 14.58
N ALA A 109 2.55 -49.85 14.35
CA ALA A 109 3.76 -50.01 15.18
C ALA A 109 3.58 -49.32 16.56
N PRO A 110 4.22 -49.84 17.63
CA PRO A 110 4.13 -49.25 18.96
C PRO A 110 4.92 -47.93 19.06
N ALA A 111 4.40 -46.99 19.85
CA ALA A 111 5.04 -45.70 20.09
C ALA A 111 6.31 -45.82 20.96
N PRO A 112 7.35 -44.99 20.74
CA PRO A 112 8.55 -44.99 21.57
C PRO A 112 8.29 -44.41 22.96
N ALA A 113 8.91 -45.00 23.98
CA ALA A 113 8.86 -44.53 25.37
C ALA A 113 9.80 -43.32 25.59
N PRO A 114 9.49 -42.41 26.54
CA PRO A 114 10.31 -41.22 26.79
C PRO A 114 11.65 -41.56 27.45
N ALA A 115 12.74 -40.99 26.92
CA ALA A 115 14.07 -41.07 27.51
C ALA A 115 14.25 -40.02 28.63
N ALA A 116 14.95 -40.39 29.70
CA ALA A 116 15.22 -39.49 30.82
C ALA A 116 16.41 -38.55 30.55
N ALA A 117 16.27 -37.29 30.93
CA ALA A 117 17.35 -36.29 30.90
C ALA A 117 18.18 -36.32 32.22
N PRO A 118 19.49 -35.98 32.17
CA PRO A 118 20.35 -36.00 33.35
C PRO A 118 20.06 -34.83 34.32
N ALA A 119 20.31 -35.05 35.61
CA ALA A 119 20.11 -34.03 36.64
C ALA A 119 21.24 -32.98 36.65
N VAL A 120 20.86 -31.70 36.68
CA VAL A 120 21.75 -30.58 37.00
C VAL A 120 21.18 -29.84 38.20
N VAL A 121 22.00 -29.65 39.24
CA VAL A 121 21.61 -28.97 40.47
C VAL A 121 21.80 -27.46 40.31
N THR A 122 20.74 -26.68 40.52
CA THR A 122 20.83 -25.23 40.76
C THR A 122 19.97 -24.85 41.97
N ASP A 123 20.59 -24.19 42.95
CA ASP A 123 19.94 -23.78 44.20
C ASP A 123 19.40 -22.35 44.08
N ARG A 124 18.10 -22.16 44.29
CA ARG A 124 17.45 -20.83 44.42
C ARG A 124 16.23 -20.85 45.36
N PRO A 125 15.89 -19.71 46.02
CA PRO A 125 15.00 -19.70 47.18
C PRO A 125 13.50 -19.75 46.84
N ARG A 126 12.70 -20.17 47.83
CA ARG A 126 11.22 -20.27 47.73
C ARG A 126 10.53 -18.89 47.68
N PRO A 127 9.47 -18.70 46.86
CA PRO A 127 8.60 -17.54 46.94
C PRO A 127 7.69 -17.57 48.18
N ARG A 128 7.22 -16.40 48.63
CA ARG A 128 6.23 -16.24 49.71
C ARG A 128 4.79 -16.27 49.15
N PRO A 129 3.78 -16.72 49.92
CA PRO A 129 2.38 -16.72 49.48
C PRO A 129 1.77 -15.31 49.40
N ARG A 130 0.84 -15.11 48.45
CA ARG A 130 -0.09 -13.96 48.43
C ARG A 130 -1.36 -14.28 49.23
N PRO A 131 -1.98 -13.29 49.90
CA PRO A 131 -3.28 -13.46 50.55
C PRO A 131 -4.44 -13.44 49.55
N THR A 132 -5.57 -14.01 49.94
CA THR A 132 -6.83 -14.05 49.17
C THR A 132 -7.75 -12.89 49.52
N THR A 133 -8.37 -12.26 48.51
CA THR A 133 -9.54 -11.39 48.67
C THR A 133 -10.65 -11.84 47.71
N GLY A 134 -11.91 -11.71 48.13
CA GLY A 134 -13.10 -12.14 47.38
C GLY A 134 -13.48 -11.22 46.21
N PRO A 135 -14.56 -11.56 45.48
CA PRO A 135 -15.01 -10.81 44.31
C PRO A 135 -15.65 -9.46 44.70
N ALA A 136 -15.52 -8.48 43.79
CA ALA A 136 -16.24 -7.22 43.81
C ALA A 136 -16.87 -6.99 42.42
N GLU A 137 -18.06 -6.40 42.39
CA GLU A 137 -18.82 -6.16 41.16
C GLU A 137 -18.28 -4.93 40.39
N PRO A 138 -18.39 -4.92 39.05
CA PRO A 138 -17.93 -3.78 38.24
C PRO A 138 -18.99 -2.66 38.23
N THR A 139 -18.76 -1.60 39.00
CA THR A 139 -19.56 -0.36 38.90
C THR A 139 -19.09 0.47 37.70
N SER A 140 -19.93 0.56 36.67
CA SER A 140 -19.67 1.40 35.49
C SER A 140 -20.06 2.86 35.73
N GLY A 141 -19.13 3.76 35.43
CA GLY A 141 -19.36 5.21 35.30
C GLY A 141 -18.65 5.71 34.04
N PRO A 142 -19.20 6.68 33.30
CA PRO A 142 -18.56 7.20 32.10
C PRO A 142 -17.33 8.03 32.48
N ALA A 143 -16.16 7.65 31.96
CA ALA A 143 -14.99 8.51 31.99
C ALA A 143 -15.13 9.60 30.91
N GLU A 144 -14.91 10.86 31.30
CA GLU A 144 -14.76 11.94 30.31
C GLU A 144 -13.48 11.72 29.49
N PRO A 145 -13.49 12.00 28.18
CA PRO A 145 -12.29 11.89 27.35
C PRO A 145 -11.26 12.95 27.78
N PRO A 146 -9.98 12.60 27.94
CA PRO A 146 -8.94 13.59 28.23
C PRO A 146 -8.82 14.58 27.07
N SER A 147 -8.65 15.86 27.39
CA SER A 147 -8.51 16.92 26.39
C SER A 147 -7.16 16.85 25.69
N THR A 148 -7.10 16.14 24.56
CA THR A 148 -5.92 16.04 23.70
C THR A 148 -5.71 17.35 22.92
N SER A 149 -4.90 18.25 23.48
CA SER A 149 -4.41 19.41 22.74
C SER A 149 -3.41 18.98 21.67
N TRP A 150 -3.82 19.05 20.40
CA TRP A 150 -2.96 18.89 19.21
C TRP A 150 -1.97 20.08 19.01
N GLY A 151 -1.42 20.60 20.11
CA GLY A 151 -0.38 21.62 20.06
C GLY A 151 0.90 21.06 19.47
N ALA A 152 1.73 21.93 18.87
CA ALA A 152 3.04 21.54 18.37
C ALA A 152 3.85 20.83 19.48
N PRO A 153 4.60 19.76 19.15
CA PRO A 153 5.33 18.97 20.15
C PRO A 153 6.29 19.85 20.93
N ALA A 154 6.32 19.68 22.25
CA ALA A 154 7.12 20.51 23.14
C ALA A 154 8.62 20.39 22.79
N ASP A 155 9.27 21.56 22.68
CA ASP A 155 10.60 21.76 22.10
C ASP A 155 11.61 20.65 22.42
N ARG A 156 11.82 19.79 21.43
CA ARG A 156 12.97 18.91 21.32
C ARG A 156 13.55 19.08 19.93
N ALA A 157 14.56 19.93 19.81
CA ALA A 157 15.55 19.85 18.75
C ALA A 157 16.27 18.48 18.79
N THR A 158 15.62 17.43 18.26
CA THR A 158 16.24 16.15 17.96
C THR A 158 17.19 16.35 16.79
N THR A 159 18.40 16.82 17.10
CA THR A 159 19.50 16.90 16.15
C THR A 159 19.71 15.53 15.54
N VAL A 160 19.43 15.40 14.25
CA VAL A 160 19.67 14.17 13.50
C VAL A 160 21.16 13.83 13.66
N PRO A 161 21.52 12.61 14.10
CA PRO A 161 22.92 12.26 14.28
C PRO A 161 23.66 12.34 12.94
N ALA A 162 24.96 12.62 13.01
CA ALA A 162 25.81 12.50 11.83
C ALA A 162 25.86 11.03 11.36
N VAL A 163 25.90 10.83 10.04
CA VAL A 163 26.09 9.53 9.39
C VAL A 163 27.36 8.87 9.91
N ASP A 164 27.28 7.57 10.24
CA ASP A 164 28.49 6.77 10.51
C ASP A 164 29.23 6.47 9.19
N PRO A 165 30.50 6.92 9.03
CA PRO A 165 31.29 6.61 7.84
C PRO A 165 31.48 5.11 7.58
N ALA A 166 31.34 4.25 8.59
CA ALA A 166 31.41 2.80 8.44
C ALA A 166 30.16 2.22 7.75
N GLU A 167 28.96 2.70 8.10
CA GLU A 167 27.70 2.25 7.46
C GLU A 167 27.64 2.74 6.01
N ALA A 168 28.10 3.97 5.75
CA ALA A 168 28.25 4.50 4.41
C ALA A 168 29.26 3.69 3.57
N GLU A 169 30.39 3.26 4.16
CA GLU A 169 31.36 2.39 3.49
C GLU A 169 30.81 0.99 3.22
N GLU A 170 30.13 0.36 4.18
CA GLU A 170 29.52 -0.96 3.99
C GLU A 170 28.52 -0.94 2.83
N PHE A 171 27.63 0.06 2.82
CA PHE A 171 26.67 0.26 1.74
C PHE A 171 27.36 0.49 0.38
N LEU A 172 28.39 1.34 0.31
CA LEU A 172 29.12 1.59 -0.93
C LEU A 172 29.84 0.34 -1.45
N ARG A 173 30.47 -0.45 -0.55
CA ARG A 173 31.11 -1.71 -0.95
C ARG A 173 30.07 -2.74 -1.43
N GLN A 174 28.88 -2.79 -0.82
CA GLN A 174 27.78 -3.62 -1.33
C GLN A 174 27.30 -3.15 -2.71
N PHE A 175 27.09 -1.83 -2.90
CA PHE A 175 26.66 -1.24 -4.17
C PHE A 175 27.62 -1.57 -5.31
N PHE A 176 28.92 -1.32 -5.14
CA PHE A 176 29.92 -1.64 -6.17
C PHE A 176 30.05 -3.15 -6.41
N ALA A 177 29.84 -4.00 -5.40
CA ALA A 177 29.91 -5.46 -5.57
C ALA A 177 28.70 -6.07 -6.30
N GLU A 178 27.48 -5.58 -6.04
CA GLU A 178 26.25 -6.10 -6.67
C GLU A 178 25.82 -5.35 -7.96
N ALA A 179 26.41 -4.18 -8.27
CA ALA A 179 26.10 -3.43 -9.50
C ALA A 179 26.60 -4.10 -10.79
N ASP A 180 27.68 -4.89 -10.72
CA ASP A 180 28.34 -5.53 -11.87
C ASP A 180 27.83 -6.97 -12.16
N GLU A 181 26.84 -7.50 -11.41
CA GLU A 181 26.28 -8.85 -11.64
C GLU A 181 25.63 -8.97 -13.05
N PRO A 182 26.04 -9.92 -13.92
CA PRO A 182 25.40 -10.14 -15.21
C PRO A 182 23.94 -10.61 -15.06
N GLY A 183 22.98 -9.70 -15.21
CA GLY A 183 21.56 -9.95 -14.98
C GLY A 183 20.96 -9.11 -13.85
N ALA A 184 21.78 -8.43 -13.05
CA ALA A 184 21.37 -7.14 -12.54
C ALA A 184 21.15 -6.22 -13.75
N THR A 185 19.93 -5.70 -13.91
CA THR A 185 19.72 -4.55 -14.78
C THR A 185 20.32 -3.33 -14.12
N THR A 186 21.60 -3.11 -14.40
CA THR A 186 22.16 -1.76 -14.55
C THR A 186 21.11 -0.91 -15.25
N VAL A 187 20.76 0.23 -14.63
CA VAL A 187 19.61 1.03 -15.06
C VAL A 187 19.78 1.36 -16.54
N LYS A 188 18.81 0.99 -17.37
CA LYS A 188 18.98 0.86 -18.83
C LYS A 188 19.40 2.19 -19.49
N GLY A 189 20.70 2.42 -19.63
CA GLY A 189 21.30 3.67 -20.12
C GLY A 189 22.24 4.40 -19.14
N VAL A 190 22.42 3.90 -17.91
CA VAL A 190 23.41 4.39 -16.93
C VAL A 190 24.67 3.54 -17.04
N ALA A 191 25.79 4.17 -17.41
CA ALA A 191 27.10 3.52 -17.37
C ALA A 191 27.54 3.23 -15.93
N GLY A 192 28.40 2.24 -15.74
CA GLY A 192 29.06 2.01 -14.44
C GLY A 192 29.81 3.27 -13.97
N PRO A 193 30.00 3.46 -12.65
CA PRO A 193 30.67 4.66 -12.13
C PRO A 193 32.05 4.85 -12.76
N ALA A 194 32.34 6.06 -13.25
CA ALA A 194 33.65 6.43 -13.81
C ALA A 194 34.72 6.67 -12.72
N VAL A 195 34.54 6.08 -11.55
CA VAL A 195 35.23 6.33 -10.28
C VAL A 195 35.24 4.99 -9.52
N THR A 196 36.37 4.63 -8.91
CA THR A 196 36.50 3.38 -8.13
C THR A 196 35.75 3.44 -6.80
N VAL A 197 35.50 2.27 -6.21
CA VAL A 197 34.83 2.14 -4.90
C VAL A 197 35.57 2.92 -3.80
N ASP A 198 36.92 2.84 -3.76
CA ASP A 198 37.71 3.51 -2.72
C ASP A 198 37.80 5.03 -2.94
N GLU A 199 37.80 5.52 -4.18
CA GLU A 199 37.67 6.95 -4.48
C GLU A 199 36.29 7.50 -4.06
N ARG A 200 35.20 6.76 -4.31
CA ARG A 200 33.86 7.16 -3.85
C ARG A 200 33.75 7.13 -2.32
N ILE A 201 34.33 6.14 -1.65
CA ILE A 201 34.40 6.07 -0.18
C ILE A 201 35.21 7.25 0.37
N ALA A 202 36.35 7.61 -0.24
CA ALA A 202 37.14 8.76 0.18
C ALA A 202 36.33 10.07 0.08
N ALA A 203 35.66 10.30 -1.04
CA ALA A 203 34.81 11.48 -1.26
C ALA A 203 33.62 11.54 -0.27
N VAL A 204 32.96 10.40 0.01
CA VAL A 204 31.86 10.33 0.98
C VAL A 204 32.35 10.56 2.41
N ARG A 205 33.50 10.02 2.81
CA ARG A 205 34.12 10.30 4.11
C ARG A 205 34.45 11.80 4.28
N GLU A 206 34.92 12.47 3.23
CA GLU A 206 35.14 13.93 3.25
C GLU A 206 33.81 14.71 3.34
N GLU A 207 32.77 14.27 2.63
CA GLU A 207 31.45 14.90 2.69
C GLU A 207 30.82 14.79 4.09
N ILE A 208 30.91 13.61 4.72
CA ILE A 208 30.46 13.37 6.09
C ILE A 208 31.30 14.18 7.09
N ALA A 209 32.63 14.22 6.96
CA ALA A 209 33.48 15.03 7.83
C ALA A 209 33.19 16.54 7.74
N ARG A 210 32.68 17.02 6.59
CA ARG A 210 32.34 18.42 6.33
C ARG A 210 30.91 18.80 6.72
N THR A 211 29.96 17.87 6.69
CA THR A 211 28.51 18.17 6.81
C THR A 211 27.73 17.29 7.79
N GLY A 212 28.34 16.21 8.28
CA GLY A 212 27.68 15.13 9.02
C GLY A 212 26.79 14.22 8.17
N THR A 213 26.78 14.35 6.84
CA THR A 213 26.02 13.48 5.93
C THR A 213 26.69 13.40 4.54
N TYR A 214 26.06 12.71 3.58
CA TYR A 214 26.52 12.68 2.18
C TYR A 214 25.35 12.55 1.20
N VAL A 215 25.57 12.87 -0.07
CA VAL A 215 24.55 12.77 -1.11
C VAL A 215 24.74 11.52 -1.96
N HIS A 216 23.74 10.64 -1.94
CA HIS A 216 23.64 9.50 -2.86
C HIS A 216 23.53 9.93 -4.33
N THR A 217 24.20 9.21 -5.23
CA THR A 217 23.85 9.24 -6.66
C THR A 217 22.47 8.59 -6.87
N THR A 218 21.77 8.91 -7.95
CA THR A 218 20.48 8.24 -8.25
C THR A 218 20.66 6.73 -8.51
N ALA A 219 21.85 6.28 -8.91
CA ALA A 219 22.16 4.85 -9.03
C ALA A 219 22.29 4.17 -7.66
N GLU A 220 23.04 4.76 -6.73
CA GLU A 220 23.14 4.32 -5.33
C GLU A 220 21.76 4.31 -4.66
N LEU A 221 20.96 5.38 -4.82
CA LEU A 221 19.61 5.46 -4.24
C LEU A 221 18.67 4.39 -4.81
N THR A 222 18.73 4.14 -6.13
CA THR A 222 17.95 3.07 -6.78
C THR A 222 18.34 1.70 -6.22
N PHE A 223 19.63 1.47 -5.98
CA PHE A 223 20.12 0.22 -5.39
C PHE A 223 19.69 0.08 -3.92
N GLY A 224 19.91 1.10 -3.09
CA GLY A 224 19.55 1.09 -1.67
C GLY A 224 18.06 0.86 -1.43
N ALA A 225 17.17 1.52 -2.17
CA ALA A 225 15.73 1.30 -2.08
C ALA A 225 15.30 -0.12 -2.50
N ARG A 226 15.99 -0.69 -3.50
CA ARG A 226 15.78 -2.07 -3.97
C ARG A 226 16.27 -3.10 -2.95
N VAL A 227 17.41 -2.86 -2.31
CA VAL A 227 17.94 -3.70 -1.22
C VAL A 227 17.08 -3.57 0.03
N ALA A 228 16.54 -2.39 0.35
CA ALA A 228 15.62 -2.22 1.47
C ALA A 228 14.34 -3.07 1.31
N TRP A 229 13.79 -3.19 0.10
CA TRP A 229 12.67 -4.09 -0.17
C TRP A 229 13.08 -5.56 -0.05
N ARG A 230 14.22 -5.97 -0.63
CA ARG A 230 14.81 -7.32 -0.46
C ARG A 230 15.00 -7.70 1.01
N ASN A 231 15.44 -6.75 1.83
CA ASN A 231 15.71 -6.93 3.26
C ASN A 231 14.44 -6.88 4.12
N SER A 232 13.28 -6.50 3.56
CA SER A 232 12.02 -6.37 4.29
C SER A 232 11.47 -7.72 4.76
N ALA A 233 11.90 -8.18 5.93
CA ALA A 233 11.61 -9.50 6.49
C ALA A 233 10.10 -9.86 6.59
N ARG A 234 9.22 -8.85 6.59
CA ARG A 234 7.76 -8.95 6.64
C ARG A 234 7.06 -8.94 5.27
N CYS A 235 7.80 -8.82 4.18
CA CYS A 235 7.23 -8.77 2.83
C CYS A 235 7.34 -10.13 2.11
N ILE A 236 6.20 -10.68 1.66
CA ILE A 236 6.15 -11.92 0.88
C ILE A 236 6.53 -11.68 -0.60
N GLY A 237 6.12 -10.55 -1.17
CA GLY A 237 6.37 -10.15 -2.57
C GLY A 237 7.82 -9.77 -2.91
N ARG A 238 8.82 -10.26 -2.16
CA ARG A 238 10.23 -9.89 -2.35
C ARG A 238 10.85 -10.38 -3.67
N LEU A 239 10.23 -11.34 -4.37
CA LEU A 239 10.73 -11.83 -5.68
C LEU A 239 10.90 -10.71 -6.71
N TYR A 240 10.10 -9.65 -6.60
CA TYR A 240 10.07 -8.52 -7.54
C TYR A 240 11.09 -7.40 -7.19
N TRP A 241 11.95 -7.57 -6.18
CA TRP A 241 12.76 -6.47 -5.63
C TRP A 241 13.59 -5.71 -6.68
N ARG A 242 14.19 -6.40 -7.66
CA ARG A 242 14.97 -5.81 -8.76
C ARG A 242 14.14 -4.95 -9.73
N SER A 243 12.80 -5.05 -9.75
CA SER A 243 11.93 -4.29 -10.67
C SER A 243 11.41 -2.96 -10.14
N LEU A 244 11.67 -2.61 -8.87
CA LEU A 244 11.21 -1.37 -8.25
C LEU A 244 11.59 -0.13 -9.09
N HIS A 245 10.60 0.73 -9.36
CA HIS A 245 10.77 1.97 -10.09
C HIS A 245 10.95 3.16 -9.12
N LEU A 246 12.03 3.91 -9.27
CA LEU A 246 12.33 5.08 -8.44
C LEU A 246 11.78 6.38 -9.06
N ARG A 247 11.03 7.14 -8.27
CA ARG A 247 10.79 8.58 -8.45
C ARG A 247 11.69 9.34 -7.46
N ASP A 248 12.84 9.81 -7.94
CA ASP A 248 13.76 10.63 -7.15
C ASP A 248 13.16 12.03 -6.96
N ARG A 249 12.88 12.40 -5.70
CA ARG A 249 12.27 13.68 -5.27
C ARG A 249 12.95 14.27 -4.04
N ARG A 250 14.25 13.99 -3.86
CA ARG A 250 15.04 14.46 -2.71
C ARG A 250 15.22 15.99 -2.61
N HIS A 251 14.76 16.74 -3.61
CA HIS A 251 14.69 18.21 -3.60
C HIS A 251 13.36 18.75 -3.06
N VAL A 252 12.31 17.92 -2.95
CA VAL A 252 10.98 18.33 -2.53
C VAL A 252 10.86 18.29 -1.00
N THR A 253 10.49 19.43 -0.43
CA THR A 253 10.35 19.63 1.03
C THR A 253 9.04 20.31 1.43
N ALA A 254 8.40 21.10 0.56
CA ALA A 254 7.14 21.76 0.86
C ALA A 254 6.00 20.74 0.94
N PRO A 255 5.08 20.83 1.93
CA PRO A 255 4.07 19.81 2.17
C PRO A 255 3.05 19.69 1.01
N GLU A 256 2.76 20.78 0.30
CA GLU A 256 1.90 20.78 -0.89
C GLU A 256 2.55 20.07 -2.09
N GLU A 257 3.87 20.23 -2.29
CA GLU A 257 4.62 19.52 -3.32
C GLU A 257 4.75 18.03 -2.99
N VAL A 258 4.96 17.69 -1.72
CA VAL A 258 4.98 16.30 -1.24
C VAL A 258 3.62 15.63 -1.49
N ALA A 259 2.51 16.31 -1.20
CA ALA A 259 1.17 15.81 -1.47
C ALA A 259 0.91 15.64 -2.98
N ALA A 260 1.30 16.62 -3.81
CA ALA A 260 1.18 16.54 -5.27
C ALA A 260 2.00 15.38 -5.87
N GLU A 261 3.21 15.14 -5.36
CA GLU A 261 4.04 14.00 -5.77
C GLU A 261 3.53 12.64 -5.25
N CYS A 262 2.78 12.62 -4.14
CA CYS A 262 2.05 11.45 -3.68
C CYS A 262 0.86 11.13 -4.60
N VAL A 263 0.06 12.12 -5.00
CA VAL A 263 -0.99 11.94 -6.02
C VAL A 263 -0.38 11.46 -7.34
N GLY A 264 0.69 12.12 -7.78
CA GLY A 264 1.41 11.75 -8.98
C GLY A 264 2.02 10.34 -8.93
N HIS A 265 2.32 9.79 -7.74
CA HIS A 265 2.71 8.38 -7.55
C HIS A 265 1.53 7.44 -7.81
N LEU A 266 0.32 7.76 -7.33
CA LEU A 266 -0.88 6.94 -7.54
C LEU A 266 -1.16 6.76 -9.04
N ASP A 267 -1.11 7.85 -9.81
CA ASP A 267 -1.33 7.82 -11.27
C ASP A 267 -0.29 6.93 -12.00
N ASP A 268 0.99 7.15 -11.68
CA ASP A 268 2.14 6.48 -12.29
C ASP A 268 2.23 4.98 -11.95
N ALA A 269 1.78 4.60 -10.76
CA ALA A 269 1.82 3.23 -10.27
C ALA A 269 0.58 2.44 -10.69
N THR A 270 -0.62 3.04 -10.65
CA THR A 270 -1.91 2.35 -10.92
C THR A 270 -2.05 1.87 -12.36
N ARG A 271 -1.68 2.71 -13.35
CA ARG A 271 -1.61 2.36 -14.78
C ARG A 271 -2.82 1.58 -15.32
N ARG A 272 -4.04 2.02 -15.00
CA ARG A 272 -5.31 1.36 -15.35
C ARG A 272 -5.39 -0.11 -14.88
N GLY A 273 -5.08 -0.35 -13.61
CA GLY A 273 -5.06 -1.68 -12.99
C GLY A 273 -3.78 -2.49 -13.23
N ARG A 274 -2.93 -2.11 -14.20
CA ARG A 274 -1.67 -2.81 -14.51
C ARG A 274 -0.51 -2.29 -13.64
N ILE A 275 -0.67 -2.50 -12.34
CA ILE A 275 0.12 -1.91 -11.26
C ILE A 275 1.63 -2.15 -11.48
N ARG A 276 2.41 -1.10 -11.22
CA ARG A 276 3.88 -1.10 -11.24
C ARG A 276 4.40 -0.82 -9.84
N SER A 277 5.27 -1.67 -9.31
CA SER A 277 5.98 -1.40 -8.04
C SER A 277 6.86 -0.17 -8.16
N THR A 278 6.54 0.86 -7.40
CA THR A 278 7.13 2.20 -7.46
C THR A 278 7.49 2.67 -6.05
N ILE A 279 8.49 3.54 -5.94
CA ILE A 279 8.81 4.28 -4.73
C ILE A 279 9.05 5.75 -5.09
N THR A 280 8.49 6.67 -4.32
CA THR A 280 8.90 8.08 -4.34
C THR A 280 9.77 8.35 -3.11
N ILE A 281 10.93 8.97 -3.28
CA ILE A 281 11.84 9.28 -2.17
C ILE A 281 12.00 10.79 -2.07
N PHE A 282 11.51 11.37 -0.97
CA PHE A 282 11.57 12.81 -0.68
C PHE A 282 12.90 13.20 -0.01
N ALA A 283 13.03 14.47 0.42
CA ALA A 283 14.25 14.95 1.06
C ALA A 283 14.64 14.13 2.31
N PRO A 284 15.94 13.84 2.52
CA PRO A 284 16.41 13.13 3.71
C PRO A 284 16.35 13.97 4.98
N ASP A 285 16.44 13.32 6.13
CA ASP A 285 16.90 13.97 7.36
C ASP A 285 18.40 14.27 7.28
N THR A 286 18.82 15.41 7.82
CA THR A 286 20.22 15.84 7.90
C THR A 286 20.50 16.51 9.26
N PRO A 287 21.76 16.61 9.72
CA PRO A 287 22.10 17.30 10.97
C PRO A 287 21.70 18.78 11.03
N ALA A 288 21.38 19.40 9.88
CA ALA A 288 20.97 20.81 9.78
C ALA A 288 19.46 21.02 9.55
N ALA A 289 18.73 20.00 9.07
CA ALA A 289 17.33 20.09 8.70
C ALA A 289 16.67 18.70 8.58
N THR A 290 15.43 18.58 9.04
CA THR A 290 14.60 17.38 8.87
C THR A 290 13.96 17.30 7.48
N GLY A 291 13.75 16.08 6.99
CA GLY A 291 12.96 15.79 5.80
C GLY A 291 11.44 15.82 6.08
N PRO A 292 10.58 15.93 5.05
CA PRO A 292 9.13 15.90 5.22
C PRO A 292 8.64 14.56 5.78
N ARG A 293 7.44 14.57 6.38
CA ARG A 293 6.78 13.40 6.98
C ARG A 293 5.38 13.23 6.41
N ILE A 294 5.01 12.02 5.99
CA ILE A 294 3.62 11.65 5.65
C ILE A 294 3.05 10.86 6.84
N TRP A 295 1.94 11.33 7.38
CA TRP A 295 1.36 10.77 8.62
C TRP A 295 0.47 9.55 8.35
N ASN A 296 -0.11 9.46 7.15
CA ASN A 296 -0.96 8.34 6.73
C ASN A 296 -0.16 7.02 6.69
N GLU A 297 -0.73 5.92 7.20
CA GLU A 297 -0.13 4.59 7.04
C GLU A 297 0.02 4.20 5.57
N GLN A 298 -1.00 4.50 4.77
CA GLN A 298 -0.99 4.35 3.30
C GLN A 298 -1.61 5.59 2.63
N LEU A 299 -1.16 5.94 1.43
CA LEU A 299 -1.63 7.13 0.69
C LEU A 299 -3.13 7.11 0.39
N VAL A 300 -3.74 5.93 0.32
CA VAL A 300 -5.19 5.76 0.23
C VAL A 300 -5.64 4.88 1.39
N ARG A 301 -6.50 5.44 2.25
CA ARG A 301 -7.22 4.73 3.32
C ARG A 301 -8.62 5.31 3.47
N TYR A 302 -9.52 4.50 4.02
CA TYR A 302 -10.89 4.91 4.31
C TYR A 302 -11.02 5.46 5.72
N ALA A 303 -11.82 6.50 5.86
CA ALA A 303 -12.10 7.15 7.13
C ALA A 303 -12.92 6.24 8.07
N GLY A 304 -12.90 6.57 9.36
CA GLY A 304 -13.71 5.93 10.39
C GLY A 304 -14.41 6.97 11.26
N TYR A 305 -15.75 6.93 11.30
CA TYR A 305 -16.57 7.90 12.02
C TYR A 305 -17.33 7.23 13.16
N ARG A 306 -17.18 7.71 14.41
CA ARG A 306 -18.07 7.29 15.51
C ARG A 306 -19.45 7.89 15.31
N THR A 307 -20.46 7.06 15.13
CA THR A 307 -21.86 7.49 14.90
C THR A 307 -22.84 6.53 15.59
N GLY A 308 -23.81 7.08 16.33
CA GLY A 308 -24.85 6.28 17.00
C GLY A 308 -24.37 5.18 17.96
N GLY A 309 -23.15 5.29 18.52
CA GLY A 309 -22.53 4.24 19.33
C GLY A 309 -21.87 3.09 18.55
N ARG A 310 -21.76 3.23 17.23
CA ARG A 310 -21.02 2.33 16.32
C ARG A 310 -19.94 3.12 15.56
N VAL A 311 -19.16 2.43 14.72
CA VAL A 311 -18.32 3.06 13.70
C VAL A 311 -18.96 2.90 12.33
N LEU A 312 -18.87 3.94 11.51
CA LEU A 312 -19.11 3.94 10.07
C LEU A 312 -17.76 4.08 9.36
N GLY A 313 -17.49 3.25 8.35
CA GLY A 313 -16.17 3.18 7.71
C GLY A 313 -15.22 2.25 8.47
N ASP A 314 -13.92 2.55 8.45
CA ASP A 314 -12.85 1.70 8.99
C ASP A 314 -12.49 2.05 10.44
N PRO A 315 -12.77 1.19 11.45
CA PRO A 315 -12.44 1.47 12.85
C PRO A 315 -10.96 1.73 13.11
N ARG A 316 -10.04 1.19 12.29
CA ARG A 316 -8.59 1.42 12.44
C ARG A 316 -8.24 2.90 12.34
N HIS A 317 -8.89 3.63 11.43
CA HIS A 317 -8.52 5.01 11.12
C HIS A 317 -9.36 6.05 11.87
N VAL A 318 -10.17 5.67 12.87
CA VAL A 318 -11.05 6.62 13.59
C VAL A 318 -10.26 7.74 14.25
N GLY A 319 -9.15 7.43 14.94
CA GLY A 319 -8.28 8.46 15.54
C GLY A 319 -7.67 9.39 14.49
N PHE A 320 -7.18 8.83 13.38
CA PHE A 320 -6.64 9.62 12.25
C PHE A 320 -7.72 10.50 11.59
N THR A 321 -8.95 10.00 11.50
CA THR A 321 -10.12 10.71 10.95
C THR A 321 -10.49 11.89 11.85
N ASP A 322 -10.55 11.68 13.17
CA ASP A 322 -10.77 12.76 14.13
C ASP A 322 -9.63 13.79 14.09
N HIS A 323 -8.38 13.36 13.91
CA HIS A 323 -7.24 14.26 13.76
C HIS A 323 -7.31 15.12 12.50
N ALA A 324 -7.54 14.52 11.32
CA ALA A 324 -7.69 15.27 10.07
C ALA A 324 -8.82 16.31 10.17
N ARG A 325 -9.95 15.94 10.80
CA ARG A 325 -11.06 16.85 11.09
C ARG A 325 -10.68 17.97 12.05
N SER A 326 -9.80 17.71 13.03
CA SER A 326 -9.26 18.74 13.93
C SER A 326 -8.32 19.74 13.25
N LEU A 327 -7.67 19.35 12.15
CA LEU A 327 -6.90 20.26 11.27
C LEU A 327 -7.81 21.08 10.33
N GLY A 328 -9.10 20.75 10.24
CA GLY A 328 -10.08 21.45 9.40
C GLY A 328 -10.62 20.64 8.22
N TRP A 329 -10.25 19.36 8.06
CA TRP A 329 -10.81 18.52 6.98
C TRP A 329 -12.32 18.30 7.17
N VAL A 330 -13.08 18.52 6.10
CA VAL A 330 -14.53 18.32 6.08
C VAL A 330 -14.82 17.02 5.32
N PRO A 331 -15.36 15.98 5.98
CA PRO A 331 -15.68 14.72 5.32
C PRO A 331 -16.84 14.88 4.32
N PRO A 332 -17.01 13.94 3.38
CA PRO A 332 -18.16 13.90 2.47
C PRO A 332 -19.51 14.00 3.19
N SER A 333 -20.50 14.55 2.50
CA SER A 333 -21.87 14.70 3.01
C SER A 333 -22.88 14.11 2.00
N PRO A 334 -23.59 13.02 2.35
CA PRO A 334 -23.48 12.25 3.59
C PRO A 334 -22.13 11.51 3.70
N MET A 335 -21.68 11.26 4.93
CA MET A 335 -20.51 10.41 5.21
C MET A 335 -20.81 8.95 4.84
N GLY A 336 -19.83 8.26 4.26
CA GLY A 336 -19.93 6.90 3.77
C GLY A 336 -19.03 5.88 4.47
N ARG A 337 -19.07 4.62 3.97
CA ARG A 337 -18.24 3.49 4.45
C ARG A 337 -16.84 3.46 3.82
N PHE A 338 -16.61 4.25 2.78
CA PHE A 338 -15.43 4.19 1.91
C PHE A 338 -14.96 5.60 1.54
N ASP A 339 -15.13 6.57 2.44
CA ASP A 339 -14.69 7.94 2.25
C ASP A 339 -13.15 7.98 2.33
N VAL A 340 -12.49 8.41 1.26
CA VAL A 340 -11.03 8.47 1.20
C VAL A 340 -10.51 9.58 2.11
N LEU A 341 -9.53 9.25 2.95
CA LEU A 341 -8.86 10.19 3.85
C LEU A 341 -7.93 11.16 3.07
N PRO A 342 -7.75 12.39 3.56
CA PRO A 342 -6.77 13.31 3.01
C PRO A 342 -5.35 12.83 3.38
N LEU A 343 -4.36 13.25 2.59
CA LEU A 343 -2.96 13.17 3.00
C LEU A 343 -2.72 14.21 4.10
N VAL A 344 -2.12 13.80 5.21
CA VAL A 344 -1.63 14.69 6.27
C VAL A 344 -0.10 14.69 6.23
N VAL A 345 0.48 15.86 5.99
CA VAL A 345 1.89 16.02 5.62
C VAL A 345 2.53 17.14 6.44
N SER A 346 3.70 16.87 7.05
CA SER A 346 4.59 17.90 7.57
C SER A 346 5.72 18.15 6.58
N GLY A 347 6.05 19.42 6.33
CA GLY A 347 7.16 19.78 5.43
C GLY A 347 8.54 19.54 6.06
N GLY A 348 9.58 19.59 5.22
CA GLY A 348 10.98 19.55 5.63
C GLY A 348 11.66 20.93 5.62
N GLY A 349 12.81 21.06 6.27
CA GLY A 349 13.57 22.31 6.35
C GLY A 349 12.73 23.47 6.91
N GLU A 350 12.69 24.60 6.21
CA GLU A 350 11.90 25.80 6.58
C GLU A 350 10.38 25.55 6.70
N TRP A 351 9.88 24.40 6.22
CA TRP A 351 8.48 24.02 6.31
C TRP A 351 8.15 23.17 7.55
N ALA A 352 9.16 22.70 8.30
CA ALA A 352 8.95 21.86 9.48
C ALA A 352 8.20 22.60 10.62
N GLU A 353 8.50 23.89 10.82
CA GLU A 353 7.86 24.74 11.84
C GLU A 353 6.36 25.00 11.56
N LYS A 354 5.89 24.79 10.33
CA LYS A 354 4.50 25.04 9.92
C LYS A 354 3.53 23.92 10.33
N GLY A 355 4.02 22.83 10.93
CA GLY A 355 3.21 21.71 11.40
C GLY A 355 2.61 20.85 10.28
N PRO A 356 1.68 19.92 10.61
CA PRO A 356 0.96 19.13 9.63
C PRO A 356 -0.08 19.98 8.87
N GLN A 357 -0.17 19.77 7.56
CA GLN A 357 -1.20 20.31 6.67
C GLN A 357 -1.92 19.15 5.98
N PHE A 358 -3.20 19.33 5.64
CA PHE A 358 -4.01 18.29 4.98
C PHE A 358 -4.30 18.63 3.52
N TYR A 359 -4.34 17.61 2.65
CA TYR A 359 -4.61 17.73 1.23
C TYR A 359 -5.51 16.57 0.76
N ASP A 360 -6.64 16.87 0.13
CA ASP A 360 -7.52 15.83 -0.41
C ASP A 360 -6.87 15.07 -1.56
N VAL A 361 -7.02 13.74 -1.57
CA VAL A 361 -6.58 12.90 -2.70
C VAL A 361 -7.63 13.01 -3.82
N PRO A 362 -7.28 13.44 -5.05
CA PRO A 362 -8.24 13.54 -6.14
C PRO A 362 -8.84 12.17 -6.47
N ALA A 363 -10.18 12.06 -6.48
CA ALA A 363 -10.88 10.80 -6.74
C ALA A 363 -10.52 10.18 -8.10
N ALA A 364 -10.12 10.98 -9.09
CA ALA A 364 -9.65 10.50 -10.40
C ALA A 364 -8.32 9.71 -10.33
N SER A 365 -7.51 9.90 -9.29
CA SER A 365 -6.25 9.19 -9.04
C SER A 365 -6.44 7.96 -8.14
N VAL A 366 -7.65 7.73 -7.62
CA VAL A 366 -7.99 6.56 -6.78
C VAL A 366 -8.82 5.58 -7.59
N LEU A 367 -8.17 4.53 -8.11
CA LEU A 367 -8.88 3.38 -8.68
C LEU A 367 -9.45 2.52 -7.54
N GLU A 368 -10.77 2.37 -7.51
CA GLU A 368 -11.48 1.41 -6.65
C GLU A 368 -11.98 0.21 -7.45
N VAL A 369 -12.17 -0.93 -6.78
CA VAL A 369 -12.80 -2.14 -7.32
C VAL A 369 -14.04 -2.45 -6.47
N ASP A 370 -15.23 -2.39 -7.07
CA ASP A 370 -16.47 -2.84 -6.43
C ASP A 370 -16.53 -4.37 -6.38
N LEU A 371 -16.85 -4.91 -5.20
CA LEU A 371 -16.71 -6.34 -4.92
C LEU A 371 -18.00 -7.12 -5.22
N HIS A 372 -17.82 -8.25 -5.90
CA HIS A 372 -18.83 -9.21 -6.31
C HIS A 372 -18.29 -10.63 -6.17
N HIS A 373 -19.19 -11.62 -6.09
CA HIS A 373 -18.83 -13.03 -5.88
C HIS A 373 -19.30 -13.87 -7.07
N PRO A 374 -18.49 -14.81 -7.60
CA PRO A 374 -18.82 -15.56 -8.81
C PRO A 374 -20.15 -16.34 -8.68
N ASP A 375 -20.35 -17.00 -7.55
CA ASP A 375 -21.52 -17.86 -7.30
C ASP A 375 -22.63 -17.21 -6.45
N HIS A 376 -22.45 -15.95 -6.00
CA HIS A 376 -23.32 -15.31 -4.99
C HIS A 376 -23.70 -13.87 -5.40
N SER A 377 -24.75 -13.73 -6.22
CA SER A 377 -25.22 -12.44 -6.74
C SER A 377 -25.61 -11.42 -5.65
N TRP A 378 -26.07 -11.88 -4.48
CA TRP A 378 -26.38 -11.02 -3.33
C TRP A 378 -25.17 -10.29 -2.74
N PHE A 379 -23.94 -10.69 -3.10
CA PHE A 379 -22.72 -10.10 -2.55
C PHE A 379 -22.57 -8.62 -2.96
N SER A 380 -23.00 -8.27 -4.17
CA SER A 380 -23.00 -6.87 -4.63
C SER A 380 -23.94 -5.97 -3.81
N ASP A 381 -25.01 -6.53 -3.20
CA ASP A 381 -25.90 -5.78 -2.29
C ASP A 381 -25.18 -5.33 -1.00
N LEU A 382 -24.03 -5.91 -0.66
CA LEU A 382 -23.21 -5.47 0.47
C LEU A 382 -22.53 -4.12 0.22
N GLY A 383 -22.47 -3.65 -1.04
CA GLY A 383 -21.85 -2.38 -1.42
C GLY A 383 -20.38 -2.26 -1.02
N LEU A 384 -19.65 -3.38 -0.96
CA LEU A 384 -18.23 -3.42 -0.62
C LEU A 384 -17.36 -3.01 -1.80
N ARG A 385 -16.28 -2.29 -1.53
CA ARG A 385 -15.24 -1.95 -2.50
C ARG A 385 -13.86 -1.96 -1.84
N TRP A 386 -12.80 -1.93 -2.63
CA TRP A 386 -11.46 -1.61 -2.13
C TRP A 386 -10.60 -0.87 -3.15
N HIS A 387 -9.70 0.01 -2.69
CA HIS A 387 -8.75 0.72 -3.53
C HIS A 387 -7.71 -0.25 -4.10
N ALA A 388 -7.35 -0.07 -5.37
CA ALA A 388 -6.50 -1.01 -6.11
C ALA A 388 -5.04 -1.04 -5.64
N LEU A 389 -4.52 0.09 -5.13
CA LEU A 389 -3.09 0.33 -4.98
C LEU A 389 -2.67 0.47 -3.50
N PRO A 390 -1.94 -0.51 -2.92
CA PRO A 390 -1.36 -0.38 -1.59
C PRO A 390 -0.05 0.40 -1.65
N VAL A 391 -0.08 1.70 -1.35
CA VAL A 391 1.11 2.53 -1.18
C VAL A 391 1.37 2.79 0.30
N ILE A 392 2.34 2.12 0.91
CA ILE A 392 2.75 2.34 2.31
C ILE A 392 3.55 3.63 2.39
N SER A 393 3.20 4.52 3.33
CA SER A 393 3.71 5.91 3.38
C SER A 393 4.31 6.38 4.70
N ASN A 394 4.05 5.70 5.83
CA ASN A 394 4.61 6.07 7.14
C ASN A 394 5.91 5.31 7.51
N MET A 395 6.57 4.67 6.53
CA MET A 395 7.87 4.02 6.72
C MET A 395 9.00 4.95 6.28
N ARG A 396 10.00 5.09 7.17
CA ARG A 396 11.30 5.67 6.86
C ARG A 396 12.14 4.64 6.10
N LEU A 397 12.93 5.08 5.13
CA LEU A 397 13.89 4.28 4.39
C LEU A 397 15.29 4.75 4.77
N ASP A 398 16.10 3.90 5.41
CA ASP A 398 17.51 4.23 5.65
C ASP A 398 18.40 3.49 4.64
N ILE A 399 19.44 4.18 4.15
CA ILE A 399 20.43 3.65 3.21
C ILE A 399 21.81 4.19 3.64
N GLY A 400 22.73 3.31 4.05
CA GLY A 400 24.12 3.68 4.36
C GLY A 400 24.24 4.86 5.34
N GLY A 401 23.42 4.87 6.39
CA GLY A 401 23.32 5.91 7.41
C GLY A 401 22.47 7.13 7.05
N VAL A 402 22.04 7.29 5.79
CA VAL A 402 21.16 8.39 5.37
C VAL A 402 19.69 7.99 5.52
N SER A 403 18.97 8.76 6.34
CA SER A 403 17.52 8.61 6.60
C SER A 403 16.67 9.32 5.54
N TYR A 404 15.70 8.62 4.95
CA TYR A 404 14.65 9.15 4.07
C TYR A 404 13.27 8.97 4.73
N PRO A 405 12.75 9.99 5.45
CA PRO A 405 11.58 9.85 6.34
C PRO A 405 10.22 9.75 5.65
N ALA A 406 10.13 10.24 4.41
CA ALA A 406 8.99 10.02 3.54
C ALA A 406 9.50 9.31 2.28
N ALA A 407 9.24 8.00 2.23
CA ALA A 407 9.66 7.13 1.12
C ALA A 407 8.50 6.24 0.63
N PRO A 408 7.33 6.80 0.26
CA PRO A 408 6.14 6.01 -0.03
C PRO A 408 6.36 5.02 -1.18
N PHE A 409 6.05 3.75 -0.94
CA PHE A 409 6.31 2.64 -1.85
C PHE A 409 5.10 1.73 -2.02
N ASN A 410 4.98 1.12 -3.21
CA ASN A 410 3.88 0.21 -3.53
C ASN A 410 4.33 -1.15 -4.07
N GLY A 411 3.56 -2.16 -3.69
CA GLY A 411 3.44 -3.42 -4.44
C GLY A 411 2.09 -3.45 -5.17
N TRP A 412 1.51 -4.64 -5.24
CA TRP A 412 0.07 -4.84 -5.46
C TRP A 412 -0.44 -5.79 -4.37
N TYR A 413 -1.75 -5.80 -4.12
CA TYR A 413 -2.34 -6.59 -3.05
C TYR A 413 -2.20 -8.10 -3.28
N MET A 414 -1.98 -8.84 -2.20
CA MET A 414 -2.36 -10.25 -2.07
C MET A 414 -3.81 -10.31 -1.57
N ALA A 415 -4.67 -11.14 -2.18
CA ALA A 415 -6.13 -11.11 -1.93
C ALA A 415 -6.52 -11.20 -0.44
N THR A 416 -5.75 -11.94 0.34
CA THR A 416 -5.95 -12.12 1.79
C THR A 416 -5.74 -10.85 2.62
N GLU A 417 -4.99 -9.86 2.14
CA GLU A 417 -4.85 -8.55 2.82
C GLU A 417 -6.16 -7.78 2.85
N ILE A 418 -7.00 -7.94 1.82
CA ILE A 418 -8.32 -7.32 1.77
C ILE A 418 -9.34 -8.28 2.38
N GLY A 419 -9.52 -9.48 1.80
CA GLY A 419 -10.60 -10.40 2.15
C GLY A 419 -10.47 -10.99 3.55
N ALA A 420 -9.27 -11.49 3.89
CA ALA A 420 -9.02 -12.18 5.16
C ALA A 420 -8.44 -11.29 6.27
N ARG A 421 -8.26 -9.97 6.02
CA ARG A 421 -7.83 -8.97 7.02
C ARG A 421 -8.73 -7.74 7.00
N ASN A 422 -8.57 -6.82 6.05
CA ASN A 422 -9.31 -5.54 6.05
C ASN A 422 -10.84 -5.70 6.16
N LEU A 423 -11.42 -6.71 5.51
CA LEU A 423 -12.85 -6.98 5.51
C LEU A 423 -13.30 -7.97 6.61
N ALA A 424 -12.39 -8.79 7.14
CA ALA A 424 -12.71 -9.91 8.04
C ALA A 424 -12.33 -9.68 9.51
N ASP A 425 -11.32 -8.86 9.80
CA ASP A 425 -10.88 -8.58 11.17
C ASP A 425 -12.00 -7.86 11.96
N ALA A 426 -12.21 -8.28 13.21
CA ALA A 426 -13.27 -7.74 14.07
C ALA A 426 -13.00 -6.32 14.62
N ASP A 427 -11.75 -5.83 14.51
CA ASP A 427 -11.38 -4.43 14.73
C ASP A 427 -11.34 -3.61 13.41
N ARG A 428 -11.86 -4.18 12.32
CA ARG A 428 -11.96 -3.57 10.98
C ARG A 428 -13.42 -3.60 10.51
N TYR A 429 -13.72 -4.05 9.29
CA TYR A 429 -15.09 -4.03 8.76
C TYR A 429 -15.98 -5.21 9.26
N ASP A 430 -15.44 -6.22 9.96
CA ASP A 430 -16.15 -7.36 10.59
C ASP A 430 -17.22 -8.06 9.71
N MET A 431 -16.98 -8.17 8.40
CA MET A 431 -18.00 -8.65 7.43
C MET A 431 -18.32 -10.15 7.57
N LEU A 432 -17.54 -10.93 8.34
CA LEU A 432 -17.67 -12.38 8.43
C LEU A 432 -19.07 -12.84 8.87
N ARG A 433 -19.72 -12.12 9.79
CA ARG A 433 -21.07 -12.46 10.25
C ARG A 433 -22.13 -12.18 9.19
N GLU A 434 -22.06 -11.04 8.51
CA GLU A 434 -23.03 -10.67 7.48
C GLU A 434 -22.92 -11.62 6.26
N VAL A 435 -21.70 -11.99 5.86
CA VAL A 435 -21.46 -13.03 4.84
C VAL A 435 -22.04 -14.37 5.28
N ALA A 436 -21.80 -14.82 6.51
CA ALA A 436 -22.33 -16.08 7.04
C ALA A 436 -23.86 -16.12 7.03
N GLU A 437 -24.51 -15.03 7.43
CA GLU A 437 -25.98 -14.93 7.49
C GLU A 437 -26.59 -14.88 6.08
N LYS A 438 -25.98 -14.17 5.13
CA LYS A 438 -26.37 -14.18 3.70
C LYS A 438 -26.18 -15.55 3.04
N MET A 439 -25.14 -16.30 3.44
CA MET A 439 -24.90 -17.69 3.03
C MET A 439 -25.83 -18.72 3.71
N GLY A 440 -26.64 -18.31 4.70
CA GLY A 440 -27.51 -19.22 5.47
C GLY A 440 -26.75 -20.18 6.38
N LEU A 441 -25.57 -19.79 6.89
CA LEU A 441 -24.77 -20.62 7.79
C LEU A 441 -25.30 -20.60 9.23
N ASP A 442 -25.19 -21.74 9.92
CA ASP A 442 -25.41 -21.80 11.36
C ASP A 442 -24.26 -21.08 12.09
N THR A 443 -24.52 -19.89 12.61
CA THR A 443 -23.56 -19.07 13.38
C THR A 443 -23.68 -19.24 14.90
N SER A 444 -24.42 -20.25 15.37
CA SER A 444 -24.66 -20.49 16.81
C SER A 444 -23.46 -21.04 17.58
N SER A 445 -22.49 -21.64 16.88
CA SER A 445 -21.27 -22.19 17.49
C SER A 445 -20.10 -22.14 16.52
N ASP A 446 -18.93 -21.77 17.03
CA ASP A 446 -17.67 -21.80 16.26
C ASP A 446 -17.35 -23.19 15.67
N ARG A 447 -17.92 -24.25 16.26
CA ARG A 447 -17.78 -25.64 15.78
C ARG A 447 -18.45 -25.92 14.43
N THR A 448 -19.28 -25.02 13.90
CA THR A 448 -19.85 -25.12 12.54
C THR A 448 -18.87 -24.60 11.47
N MET A 449 -17.75 -23.99 11.89
CA MET A 449 -16.74 -23.36 11.04
C MET A 449 -17.31 -22.26 10.13
N TRP A 450 -18.32 -21.53 10.63
CA TRP A 450 -18.99 -20.46 9.89
C TRP A 450 -18.05 -19.29 9.55
N ARG A 451 -17.10 -18.94 10.43
CA ARG A 451 -16.10 -17.89 10.14
C ARG A 451 -15.15 -18.33 9.04
N ASP A 452 -14.63 -19.55 9.13
CA ASP A 452 -13.66 -20.14 8.19
C ASP A 452 -14.24 -20.15 6.78
N ARG A 453 -15.49 -20.64 6.64
CA ARG A 453 -16.23 -20.64 5.37
C ARG A 453 -16.46 -19.23 4.83
N SER A 454 -16.91 -18.31 5.69
CA SER A 454 -17.17 -16.92 5.29
C SER A 454 -15.90 -16.17 4.88
N ALA A 455 -14.76 -16.47 5.52
CA ALA A 455 -13.46 -15.89 5.19
C ALA A 455 -12.91 -16.41 3.84
N VAL A 456 -13.23 -17.66 3.48
CA VAL A 456 -12.95 -18.21 2.13
C VAL A 456 -13.76 -17.45 1.07
N GLU A 457 -15.10 -17.39 1.19
CA GLU A 457 -15.93 -16.73 0.16
C GLU A 457 -15.64 -15.21 0.07
N LEU A 458 -15.36 -14.55 1.21
CA LEU A 458 -14.98 -13.13 1.25
C LEU A 458 -13.62 -12.87 0.57
N THR A 459 -12.68 -13.81 0.66
CA THR A 459 -11.40 -13.75 -0.07
C THR A 459 -11.58 -14.09 -1.56
N LEU A 460 -12.47 -15.02 -1.89
CA LEU A 460 -12.83 -15.38 -3.27
C LEU A 460 -13.50 -14.21 -3.99
N ALA A 461 -14.44 -13.51 -3.36
CA ALA A 461 -15.05 -12.30 -3.91
C ALA A 461 -14.00 -11.23 -4.24
N VAL A 462 -13.07 -10.96 -3.32
CA VAL A 462 -11.97 -10.02 -3.53
C VAL A 462 -11.13 -10.40 -4.76
N GLN A 463 -10.65 -11.64 -4.83
CA GLN A 463 -9.79 -12.07 -5.92
C GLN A 463 -10.53 -12.04 -7.26
N HIS A 464 -11.74 -12.61 -7.32
CA HIS A 464 -12.58 -12.60 -8.50
C HIS A 464 -12.86 -11.17 -9.01
N SER A 465 -13.15 -10.24 -8.11
CA SER A 465 -13.46 -8.86 -8.47
C SER A 465 -12.27 -8.13 -9.09
N PHE A 466 -11.07 -8.34 -8.55
CA PHE A 466 -9.83 -7.77 -9.10
C PHE A 466 -9.47 -8.40 -10.45
N ASP A 467 -9.62 -9.73 -10.59
CA ASP A 467 -9.42 -10.44 -11.86
C ASP A 467 -10.38 -9.93 -12.95
N VAL A 468 -11.68 -9.77 -12.64
CA VAL A 468 -12.71 -9.25 -13.56
C VAL A 468 -12.47 -7.78 -13.90
N ALA A 469 -12.01 -6.97 -12.95
CA ALA A 469 -11.64 -5.57 -13.19
C ALA A 469 -10.30 -5.41 -13.95
N GLY A 470 -9.55 -6.49 -14.18
CA GLY A 470 -8.21 -6.44 -14.79
C GLY A 470 -7.15 -5.75 -13.92
N VAL A 471 -7.37 -5.72 -12.60
CA VAL A 471 -6.49 -5.09 -11.62
C VAL A 471 -5.50 -6.13 -11.08
N SER A 472 -4.23 -5.73 -10.99
CA SER A 472 -3.15 -6.63 -10.58
C SER A 472 -3.31 -7.04 -9.12
N MET A 473 -3.45 -8.33 -8.86
CA MET A 473 -3.54 -8.94 -7.54
C MET A 473 -2.75 -10.26 -7.53
N ALA A 474 -2.30 -10.68 -6.35
CA ALA A 474 -1.71 -11.99 -6.13
C ALA A 474 -2.63 -12.90 -5.30
N ASP A 475 -2.68 -14.17 -5.66
CA ASP A 475 -3.22 -15.22 -4.82
C ASP A 475 -2.17 -15.65 -3.77
N HIS A 476 -2.62 -16.14 -2.61
CA HIS A 476 -1.72 -16.41 -1.49
C HIS A 476 -0.96 -17.74 -1.59
N HIS A 477 -1.41 -18.71 -2.40
CA HIS A 477 -0.66 -19.94 -2.65
C HIS A 477 0.50 -19.69 -3.64
N GLY A 478 0.20 -19.05 -4.77
CA GLY A 478 1.16 -18.66 -5.79
C GLY A 478 2.21 -17.70 -5.25
N GLU A 479 1.84 -16.68 -4.46
CA GLU A 479 2.84 -15.77 -3.89
C GLU A 479 3.72 -16.44 -2.83
N SER A 480 3.20 -17.42 -2.09
CA SER A 480 4.00 -18.27 -1.20
C SER A 480 5.06 -19.08 -1.96
N GLU A 481 4.75 -19.62 -3.14
CA GLU A 481 5.77 -20.22 -3.99
C GLU A 481 6.76 -19.20 -4.57
N ARG A 482 6.29 -18.01 -4.95
CA ARG A 482 7.15 -16.92 -5.47
C ARG A 482 8.14 -16.47 -4.40
N PHE A 483 7.74 -16.45 -3.13
CA PHE A 483 8.62 -16.20 -2.00
C PHE A 483 9.67 -17.29 -1.80
N LEU A 484 9.33 -18.59 -1.87
CA LEU A 484 10.35 -19.64 -1.79
C LEU A 484 11.36 -19.56 -2.95
N ARG A 485 10.90 -19.29 -4.17
CA ARG A 485 11.77 -19.03 -5.33
C ARG A 485 12.62 -17.75 -5.20
N HIS A 486 12.28 -16.84 -4.28
CA HIS A 486 13.16 -15.73 -3.90
C HIS A 486 14.24 -16.19 -2.93
N LEU A 487 13.89 -16.95 -1.89
CA LEU A 487 14.86 -17.52 -0.94
C LEU A 487 15.93 -18.36 -1.65
N GLU A 488 15.52 -19.26 -2.54
CA GLU A 488 16.41 -20.09 -3.37
C GLU A 488 17.45 -19.23 -4.14
N ARG A 489 17.04 -18.06 -4.65
CA ARG A 489 17.92 -17.16 -5.41
C ARG A 489 18.88 -16.35 -4.55
N GLU A 490 18.50 -16.04 -3.31
CA GLU A 490 19.41 -15.38 -2.38
C GLU A 490 20.40 -16.40 -1.79
N GLU A 491 19.95 -17.62 -1.47
CA GLU A 491 20.77 -18.76 -1.03
C GLU A 491 21.81 -19.17 -2.09
N GLN A 492 21.40 -19.32 -3.36
CA GLN A 492 22.30 -19.65 -4.48
C GLN A 492 23.41 -18.62 -4.70
N ALA A 493 23.18 -17.38 -4.28
CA ALA A 493 24.14 -16.27 -4.33
C ALA A 493 24.76 -15.97 -2.95
N GLY A 494 24.72 -16.93 -2.02
CA GLY A 494 25.45 -16.90 -0.75
C GLY A 494 24.87 -15.97 0.32
N ARG A 495 23.67 -15.42 0.13
CA ARG A 495 23.05 -14.48 1.08
C ARG A 495 22.09 -15.20 2.01
N LYS A 496 22.02 -14.72 3.27
CA LYS A 496 20.87 -14.97 4.14
C LYS A 496 19.67 -14.16 3.65
N CYS A 497 18.47 -14.67 3.87
CA CYS A 497 17.24 -13.90 3.72
C CYS A 497 16.41 -14.03 5.01
N PRO A 498 16.53 -13.06 5.95
CA PRO A 498 15.76 -13.05 7.18
C PRO A 498 14.25 -12.90 6.95
N VAL A 499 13.45 -13.49 7.83
CA VAL A 499 12.00 -13.58 7.66
C VAL A 499 11.26 -13.52 9.00
N ASP A 500 10.26 -12.65 9.08
CA ASP A 500 9.27 -12.69 10.15
C ASP A 500 8.17 -13.69 9.74
N TRP A 501 8.27 -14.93 10.24
CA TRP A 501 7.32 -16.02 9.91
C TRP A 501 5.86 -15.61 10.16
N SER A 502 5.61 -14.78 11.19
CA SER A 502 4.27 -14.33 11.57
C SER A 502 3.62 -13.35 10.59
N TRP A 503 4.42 -12.78 9.67
CA TRP A 503 3.96 -11.91 8.58
C TRP A 503 3.96 -12.57 7.20
N ILE A 504 4.78 -13.62 7.00
CA ILE A 504 4.88 -14.30 5.71
C ILE A 504 3.85 -15.42 5.54
N VAL A 505 3.47 -16.11 6.61
CA VAL A 505 2.39 -17.11 6.54
C VAL A 505 1.04 -16.39 6.32
N PRO A 506 0.29 -16.70 5.25
CA PRO A 506 -1.00 -16.04 5.00
C PRO A 506 -2.02 -16.28 6.13
N PRO A 507 -2.88 -15.29 6.43
CA PRO A 507 -3.77 -15.32 7.60
C PRO A 507 -4.93 -16.32 7.48
N ILE A 508 -5.14 -16.87 6.28
CA ILE A 508 -6.05 -17.99 5.99
C ILE A 508 -5.24 -19.07 5.25
N SER A 509 -5.64 -20.34 5.41
CA SER A 509 -5.03 -21.48 4.72
C SER A 509 -3.52 -21.67 4.96
N GLY A 510 -2.91 -21.06 5.98
CA GLY A 510 -1.46 -21.04 6.21
C GLY A 510 -0.78 -22.41 6.08
N GLY A 511 -1.31 -23.46 6.73
CA GLY A 511 -0.78 -24.83 6.64
C GLY A 511 -0.87 -25.49 5.24
N LEU A 512 -1.64 -24.91 4.32
CA LEU A 512 -1.74 -25.29 2.90
C LEU A 512 -0.80 -24.46 1.99
N THR A 513 0.06 -23.62 2.59
CA THR A 513 1.07 -22.83 1.87
C THR A 513 2.47 -23.37 2.17
N PRO A 514 3.39 -23.38 1.20
CA PRO A 514 4.71 -23.99 1.39
C PRO A 514 5.62 -23.16 2.34
N VAL A 515 5.28 -21.88 2.61
CA VAL A 515 6.02 -21.02 3.55
C VAL A 515 5.80 -21.39 5.03
N PHE A 516 4.69 -22.04 5.36
CA PHE A 516 4.41 -22.47 6.74
C PHE A 516 5.40 -23.53 7.22
N HIS A 517 5.79 -24.45 6.33
CA HIS A 517 6.55 -25.66 6.65
C HIS A 517 8.07 -25.45 6.74
N ARG A 518 8.52 -24.19 6.85
CA ARG A 518 9.93 -23.82 6.83
C ARG A 518 10.31 -22.92 8.03
N TYR A 519 11.49 -23.19 8.60
CA TYR A 519 12.16 -22.30 9.54
C TYR A 519 13.02 -21.25 8.81
N TYR A 520 13.16 -20.09 9.43
CA TYR A 520 13.83 -18.93 8.87
C TYR A 520 14.85 -18.32 9.86
N ASP A 521 15.81 -17.56 9.34
CA ASP A 521 16.65 -16.70 10.17
C ASP A 521 15.83 -15.51 10.70
N GLU A 522 16.03 -15.16 11.98
CA GLU A 522 15.40 -14.02 12.64
C GLU A 522 15.73 -12.68 11.93
N PRO A 523 14.79 -11.72 11.86
CA PRO A 523 15.01 -10.40 11.24
C PRO A 523 16.24 -9.65 11.78
N THR A 524 17.05 -9.10 10.87
CA THR A 524 18.22 -8.25 11.16
C THR A 524 17.91 -6.78 10.90
N ASP A 525 18.44 -5.88 11.72
CA ASP A 525 18.25 -4.42 11.61
C ASP A 525 19.41 -3.69 10.91
N THR A 526 20.10 -4.36 9.99
CA THR A 526 21.40 -3.93 9.41
C THR A 526 21.30 -3.64 7.91
N GLY A 527 22.01 -2.60 7.46
CA GLY A 527 22.05 -2.18 6.06
C GLY A 527 20.76 -1.49 5.59
N PRO A 528 20.57 -1.32 4.27
CA PRO A 528 19.39 -0.64 3.72
C PRO A 528 18.10 -1.35 4.13
N MET A 529 17.15 -0.62 4.72
CA MET A 529 15.90 -1.19 5.21
C MET A 529 14.80 -0.11 5.37
N PHE A 530 13.54 -0.54 5.31
CA PHE A 530 12.40 0.27 5.74
C PHE A 530 12.12 0.05 7.24
N ARG A 531 11.91 1.14 7.99
CA ARG A 531 11.60 1.15 9.43
C ARG A 531 10.32 1.93 9.71
N VAL A 532 9.53 1.46 10.68
CA VAL A 532 8.40 2.21 11.23
C VAL A 532 8.86 2.86 12.52
N ASP A 533 8.95 4.19 12.55
CA ASP A 533 9.23 4.91 13.79
C ASP A 533 8.02 4.87 14.72
N PRO A 534 8.19 4.73 16.05
CA PRO A 534 7.07 4.73 16.99
C PRO A 534 6.19 5.99 16.90
N GLN A 535 6.80 7.14 16.56
CA GLN A 535 6.10 8.39 16.31
C GLN A 535 5.24 8.34 15.03
N ALA A 536 5.75 7.75 13.94
CA ALA A 536 5.01 7.58 12.69
C ALA A 536 3.86 6.55 12.82
N ALA A 537 4.03 5.54 13.66
CA ALA A 537 2.94 4.64 14.05
C ALA A 537 1.85 5.35 14.87
N ALA A 538 2.25 6.20 15.83
CA ALA A 538 1.29 6.97 16.63
C ALA A 538 0.52 8.00 15.78
N TRP A 539 1.20 8.72 14.89
CA TRP A 539 0.56 9.63 13.93
C TRP A 539 -0.44 8.90 13.03
N GLY A 540 -0.07 7.73 12.48
CA GLY A 540 -0.97 6.91 11.65
C GLY A 540 -2.21 6.39 12.37
N ALA A 541 -2.14 6.18 13.69
CA ALA A 541 -3.29 5.85 14.53
C ALA A 541 -4.14 7.09 14.93
N GLY A 542 -3.63 8.31 14.72
CA GLY A 542 -4.20 9.53 15.27
C GLY A 542 -4.05 9.65 16.79
N CYS A 543 -2.88 9.28 17.30
CA CYS A 543 -2.47 9.55 18.69
C CYS A 543 -1.47 10.72 18.71
N PRO A 544 -1.76 11.82 19.42
CA PRO A 544 -0.73 12.79 19.76
C PRO A 544 0.23 12.18 20.79
N MET A 545 1.53 12.36 20.58
CA MET A 545 2.65 11.89 21.42
C MET A 545 3.47 13.08 21.92
#